data_AF-A0A0M3AY94-F1
#
_entry.id   AF-A0A0M3AY94-F1
#
_cell.length_a   1.000
_cell.length_b   1.000
_cell.length_c   1.000
_cell.angle_alpha   90.00
_cell.angle_beta   90.00
_cell.angle_gamma   90.00
#
_symmetry.space_group_name_H-M   'P 1'
#
loop_
_entity.id
_entity.type
_entity.pdbx_description
1 polymer ?
#
loop_
_entity_poly.entity_id
_entity_poly.type
_entity_poly.pdbx_seq_one_letter_code
_entity_poly.pdbx_strand_id
1 'polypeptide(L)'
;MKHREHSYRNGVMGRRLETRPGVGSPSATAFIQCSRCPHEGSLKLSVRMPPEQIDKKFTQAGWALDPHICPGCRTKANERKAMSAKPSPDAMRAQAQMFHLLQTHFDPNKGAFADGWDDARIAADTGLNVDFVIGYRETCFGKLKEPEEVQALRSDIAALEKLHQETSASFLSEITTLKQQLGAISAKWVF
;
A
#
# COMPACT_ATOMS: atom_id res chain seq x y z
N MET A 1 -44.02 -20.55 14.40
CA MET A 1 -42.61 -20.75 13.98
C MET A 1 -42.42 -20.09 12.61
N LYS A 2 -41.72 -18.96 12.54
CA LYS A 2 -41.44 -18.29 11.25
C LYS A 2 -40.64 -19.26 10.38
N HIS A 3 -41.13 -19.61 9.20
CA HIS A 3 -40.37 -20.37 8.22
C HIS A 3 -39.08 -19.59 7.95
N ARG A 4 -37.94 -20.05 8.49
CA ARG A 4 -36.63 -19.47 8.17
C ARG A 4 -36.47 -19.50 6.65
N GLU A 5 -36.30 -18.33 6.06
CA GLU A 5 -36.05 -18.16 4.64
C GLU A 5 -34.87 -19.04 4.21
N HIS A 6 -35.08 -19.83 3.16
CA HIS A 6 -34.08 -20.77 2.68
C HIS A 6 -33.22 -20.06 1.63
N SER A 7 -31.99 -19.66 1.99
CA SER A 7 -31.09 -18.86 1.14
C SER A 7 -30.92 -19.42 -0.28
N TYR A 8 -30.88 -20.75 -0.45
CA TYR A 8 -30.81 -21.40 -1.77
C TYR A 8 -32.13 -21.38 -2.57
N ARG A 9 -33.28 -21.21 -1.90
CA ARG A 9 -34.59 -21.07 -2.56
C ARG A 9 -34.82 -19.62 -3.01
N ASN A 10 -34.24 -18.67 -2.28
CA ASN A 10 -34.38 -17.24 -2.52
C ASN A 10 -33.35 -16.68 -3.50
N GLY A 11 -32.46 -17.51 -4.06
CA GLY A 11 -31.49 -17.05 -5.06
C GLY A 11 -30.33 -16.20 -4.50
N VAL A 12 -30.20 -16.10 -3.17
CA VAL A 12 -29.33 -15.10 -2.54
C VAL A 12 -27.87 -15.48 -2.76
N MET A 13 -27.09 -14.55 -3.33
CA MET A 13 -25.65 -14.67 -3.56
C MET A 13 -25.27 -15.87 -4.44
N GLY A 14 -25.96 -16.06 -5.57
CA GLY A 14 -25.62 -17.11 -6.54
C GLY A 14 -25.95 -18.53 -6.08
N ARG A 15 -26.75 -18.69 -5.03
CA ARG A 15 -27.26 -19.97 -4.53
C ARG A 15 -28.59 -20.32 -5.18
N ARG A 16 -28.75 -21.55 -5.67
CA ARG A 16 -30.01 -22.02 -6.28
C ARG A 16 -30.38 -23.42 -5.77
N LEU A 17 -31.67 -23.71 -5.64
CA LEU A 17 -32.19 -25.04 -5.27
C LEU A 17 -33.24 -25.48 -6.28
N GLU A 18 -33.00 -26.61 -6.93
CA GLU A 18 -33.99 -27.25 -7.81
C GLU A 18 -34.54 -28.51 -7.13
N THR A 19 -35.86 -28.63 -7.04
CA THR A 19 -36.52 -29.82 -6.50
C THR A 19 -37.22 -30.57 -7.62
N ARG A 20 -36.91 -31.86 -7.79
CA ARG A 20 -37.61 -32.73 -8.75
C ARG A 20 -38.56 -33.68 -8.00
N PRO A 21 -39.87 -33.71 -8.34
CA PRO A 21 -40.80 -34.69 -7.80
C PRO A 21 -40.50 -36.05 -8.43
N GLY A 22 -40.01 -37.00 -7.64
CA GLY A 22 -39.77 -38.39 -8.06
C GLY A 22 -40.66 -39.36 -7.28
N VAL A 23 -40.97 -40.52 -7.87
CA VAL A 23 -41.95 -41.54 -7.41
C VAL A 23 -41.55 -42.26 -6.10
N GLY A 24 -40.52 -41.81 -5.38
CA GLY A 24 -40.04 -42.45 -4.15
C GLY A 24 -39.55 -41.51 -3.04
N SER A 25 -39.14 -40.27 -3.37
CA SER A 25 -38.83 -39.18 -2.42
C SER A 25 -38.46 -37.90 -3.21
N PRO A 26 -38.74 -36.68 -2.69
CA PRO A 26 -38.33 -35.44 -3.36
C PRO A 26 -36.81 -35.29 -3.30
N SER A 27 -36.15 -35.38 -4.45
CA SER A 27 -34.72 -35.07 -4.58
C SER A 27 -34.54 -33.58 -4.84
N ALA A 28 -33.57 -32.96 -4.16
CA ALA A 28 -33.23 -31.56 -4.35
C ALA A 28 -31.76 -31.43 -4.79
N THR A 29 -31.46 -30.56 -5.74
CA THR A 29 -30.08 -30.24 -6.12
C THR A 29 -29.80 -28.80 -5.75
N ALA A 30 -28.79 -28.58 -4.92
CA ALA A 30 -28.31 -27.26 -4.57
C ALA A 30 -27.17 -26.86 -5.51
N PHE A 31 -27.16 -25.61 -5.94
CA PHE A 31 -26.17 -25.02 -6.81
C PHE A 31 -25.55 -23.78 -6.17
N ILE A 32 -24.28 -23.54 -6.49
CA ILE A 32 -23.54 -22.35 -6.09
C ILE A 32 -22.65 -21.86 -7.23
N GLN A 33 -22.71 -20.57 -7.54
CA GLN A 33 -21.88 -19.96 -8.58
C GLN A 33 -20.62 -19.35 -7.97
N CYS A 34 -19.47 -19.62 -8.58
CA CYS A 34 -18.22 -18.97 -8.19
C CYS A 34 -18.26 -17.48 -8.56
N SER A 35 -17.85 -16.60 -7.64
CA SER A 35 -17.76 -15.16 -7.88
C SER A 35 -16.58 -14.75 -8.77
N ARG A 36 -15.64 -15.66 -9.06
CA ARG A 36 -14.39 -15.38 -9.81
C ARG A 36 -14.30 -16.05 -11.18
N CYS A 37 -15.14 -17.02 -11.45
CA CYS A 37 -15.13 -17.76 -12.71
C CYS A 37 -16.54 -18.29 -13.02
N PRO A 38 -16.85 -18.68 -14.26
CA PRO A 38 -18.17 -19.17 -14.63
C PRO A 38 -18.49 -20.58 -14.09
N HIS A 39 -17.70 -21.11 -13.15
CA HIS A 39 -17.88 -22.45 -12.62
C HIS A 39 -19.05 -22.51 -11.62
N GLU A 40 -19.94 -23.48 -11.82
CA GLU A 40 -21.06 -23.78 -10.94
C GLU A 40 -20.80 -25.10 -10.20
N GLY A 41 -20.90 -25.08 -8.88
CA GLY A 41 -20.89 -26.28 -8.05
C GLY A 41 -22.31 -26.79 -7.87
N SER A 42 -22.49 -28.11 -7.95
CA SER A 42 -23.78 -28.75 -7.67
C SER A 42 -23.65 -29.86 -6.63
N LEU A 43 -24.64 -29.97 -5.74
CA LEU A 43 -24.75 -31.02 -4.73
C LEU A 43 -26.14 -31.62 -4.74
N LYS A 44 -26.22 -32.94 -4.97
CA LYS A 44 -27.48 -33.71 -4.86
C LYS A 44 -27.81 -33.94 -3.39
N LEU A 45 -29.05 -33.65 -3.01
CA LEU A 45 -29.60 -33.79 -1.68
C LEU A 45 -30.72 -34.85 -1.70
N SER A 46 -30.58 -35.87 -0.86
CA SER A 46 -31.58 -36.93 -0.68
C SER A 46 -32.76 -36.51 0.20
N VAL A 47 -32.58 -35.46 1.01
CA VAL A 47 -33.59 -34.89 1.92
C VAL A 47 -33.50 -33.37 1.88
N ARG A 48 -34.60 -32.67 2.17
CA ARG A 48 -34.61 -31.21 2.33
C ARG A 48 -33.83 -30.80 3.58
N MET A 49 -32.55 -30.48 3.40
CA MET A 49 -31.66 -30.07 4.49
C MET A 49 -31.72 -28.55 4.73
N PRO A 50 -31.44 -28.08 5.96
CA PRO A 50 -31.22 -26.66 6.23
C PRO A 50 -30.06 -26.07 5.42
N PRO A 51 -30.10 -24.75 5.08
CA PRO A 51 -29.07 -24.09 4.26
C PRO A 51 -27.66 -24.17 4.87
N GLU A 52 -27.53 -24.11 6.20
CA GLU A 52 -26.25 -24.25 6.91
C GLU A 52 -25.59 -25.62 6.66
N GLN A 53 -26.38 -26.68 6.51
CA GLN A 53 -25.85 -28.01 6.20
C GLN A 53 -25.44 -28.14 4.74
N ILE A 54 -26.16 -27.48 3.83
CA ILE A 54 -25.78 -27.40 2.41
C ILE A 54 -24.48 -26.63 2.27
N ASP A 55 -24.36 -25.49 2.94
CA ASP A 55 -23.13 -24.69 3.04
C ASP A 55 -21.97 -25.56 3.58
N LYS A 56 -22.16 -26.28 4.69
CA LYS A 56 -21.13 -27.18 5.23
C LYS A 56 -20.66 -28.22 4.21
N LYS A 57 -21.56 -28.78 3.40
CA LYS A 57 -21.19 -29.73 2.34
C LYS A 57 -20.43 -29.08 1.19
N PHE A 58 -20.77 -27.85 0.79
CA PHE A 58 -19.99 -27.11 -0.20
C PHE A 58 -18.59 -26.77 0.34
N THR A 59 -18.48 -26.38 1.61
CA THR A 59 -17.18 -26.17 2.27
C THR A 59 -16.35 -27.45 2.31
N GLN A 60 -16.97 -28.60 2.60
CA GLN A 60 -16.31 -29.92 2.55
C GLN A 60 -15.87 -30.29 1.12
N ALA A 61 -16.63 -29.89 0.10
CA ALA A 61 -16.25 -30.00 -1.32
C ALA A 61 -15.18 -28.96 -1.76
N GLY A 62 -14.65 -28.16 -0.82
CA GLY A 62 -13.53 -27.25 -1.05
C GLY A 62 -13.91 -25.81 -1.40
N TRP A 63 -15.20 -25.48 -1.41
CA TRP A 63 -15.67 -24.12 -1.69
C TRP A 63 -15.43 -23.18 -0.49
N ALA A 64 -15.07 -21.93 -0.77
CA ALA A 64 -15.25 -20.85 0.21
C ALA A 64 -16.65 -20.26 0.00
N LEU A 65 -17.36 -19.92 1.07
CA LEU A 65 -18.75 -19.44 0.99
C LEU A 65 -18.92 -17.96 1.28
N ASP A 66 -17.83 -17.27 1.60
CA ASP A 66 -17.81 -15.83 1.85
C ASP A 66 -16.42 -15.26 1.50
N PRO A 67 -16.20 -14.75 0.27
CA PRO A 67 -17.08 -14.86 -0.90
C PRO A 67 -17.10 -16.28 -1.52
N HIS A 68 -18.08 -16.56 -2.38
CA HIS A 68 -18.25 -17.86 -3.04
C HIS A 68 -17.11 -18.15 -4.03
N ILE A 69 -16.09 -18.90 -3.60
CA ILE A 69 -14.92 -19.22 -4.44
C ILE A 69 -14.83 -20.73 -4.63
N CYS A 70 -14.76 -21.16 -5.88
CA CYS A 70 -14.59 -22.57 -6.22
C CYS A 70 -13.19 -23.09 -5.83
N PRO A 71 -13.02 -24.41 -5.65
CA PRO A 71 -11.74 -25.01 -5.30
C PRO A 71 -10.61 -24.62 -6.26
N GLY A 72 -10.88 -24.56 -7.57
CA GLY A 72 -9.87 -24.20 -8.58
C GLY A 72 -9.41 -22.74 -8.52
N CYS A 73 -10.30 -21.80 -8.18
CA CYS A 73 -9.90 -20.40 -7.98
C CYS A 73 -9.15 -20.22 -6.66
N ARG A 74 -9.46 -21.03 -5.65
CA ARG A 74 -8.81 -21.02 -4.35
C ARG A 74 -7.39 -21.59 -4.42
N THR A 75 -7.18 -22.70 -5.14
CA THR A 75 -5.83 -23.26 -5.35
C THR A 75 -4.95 -22.29 -6.11
N LYS A 76 -5.42 -21.72 -7.23
CA LYS A 76 -4.68 -20.70 -8.00
C LYS A 76 -4.30 -19.46 -7.16
N ALA A 77 -5.18 -19.03 -6.26
CA ALA A 77 -4.88 -17.91 -5.37
C ALA A 77 -3.80 -18.26 -4.33
N ASN A 78 -3.82 -19.49 -3.82
CA ASN A 78 -2.81 -19.99 -2.87
C ASN A 78 -1.46 -20.21 -3.55
N GLU A 79 -1.43 -20.75 -4.78
CA GLU A 79 -0.20 -20.91 -5.58
C GLU A 79 0.50 -19.57 -5.81
N ARG A 80 -0.25 -18.51 -6.14
CA ARG A 80 0.31 -17.14 -6.28
C ARG A 80 0.94 -16.61 -4.99
N LYS A 81 0.40 -16.98 -3.82
CA LYS A 81 0.95 -16.57 -2.51
C LYS A 81 2.10 -17.44 -2.03
N ALA A 82 2.15 -18.69 -2.47
CA ALA A 82 3.13 -19.68 -2.00
C ALA A 82 4.47 -19.64 -2.77
N MET A 83 4.64 -18.76 -3.76
CA MET A 83 5.95 -18.53 -4.39
C MET A 83 6.87 -17.70 -3.49
N SER A 84 7.13 -18.18 -2.28
CA SER A 84 8.36 -17.87 -1.54
C SER A 84 9.43 -18.81 -2.08
N ALA A 85 9.93 -18.50 -3.27
CA ALA A 85 11.05 -19.23 -3.85
C ALA A 85 12.26 -19.02 -2.93
N LYS A 86 12.94 -20.12 -2.56
CA LYS A 86 14.26 -20.02 -1.93
C LYS A 86 15.14 -19.16 -2.85
N PRO A 87 15.90 -18.18 -2.31
CA PRO A 87 16.76 -17.35 -3.15
C PRO A 87 17.68 -18.26 -3.96
N SER A 88 17.86 -17.96 -5.25
CA SER A 88 18.84 -18.67 -6.06
C SER A 88 20.25 -18.43 -5.49
N PRO A 89 21.22 -19.33 -5.74
CA PRO A 89 22.61 -19.10 -5.35
C PRO A 89 23.16 -17.75 -5.86
N ASP A 90 22.71 -17.33 -7.05
CA ASP A 90 23.09 -16.05 -7.64
C ASP A 90 22.52 -14.87 -6.86
N ALA A 91 21.26 -14.96 -6.43
CA ALA A 91 20.64 -13.94 -5.58
C ALA A 91 21.35 -13.84 -4.22
N MET A 92 21.78 -14.97 -3.64
CA MET A 92 22.56 -14.95 -2.39
C MET A 92 23.92 -14.28 -2.59
N ARG A 93 24.61 -14.56 -3.69
CA ARG A 93 25.89 -13.91 -4.02
C ARG A 93 25.73 -12.40 -4.22
N ALA A 94 24.70 -11.99 -4.96
CA ALA A 94 24.39 -10.57 -5.17
C ALA A 94 24.09 -9.85 -3.84
N GLN A 95 23.33 -10.46 -2.93
CA GLN A 95 23.07 -9.90 -1.60
C GLN A 95 24.33 -9.80 -0.74
N ALA A 96 25.20 -10.80 -0.76
CA ALA A 96 26.47 -10.76 -0.03
C ALA A 96 27.39 -9.63 -0.57
N GLN A 97 27.45 -9.46 -1.89
CA GLN A 97 28.20 -8.38 -2.52
C GLN A 97 27.62 -7.00 -2.18
N MET A 98 26.29 -6.85 -2.22
CA MET A 98 25.61 -5.62 -1.80
C MET A 98 25.96 -5.26 -0.35
N PHE A 99 25.91 -6.23 0.56
CA PHE A 99 26.29 -6.01 1.96
C PHE A 99 27.73 -5.51 2.09
N HIS A 100 28.67 -6.13 1.36
CA HIS A 100 30.07 -5.73 1.37
C HIS A 100 30.28 -4.31 0.83
N LEU A 101 29.61 -3.95 -0.26
CA LEU A 101 29.70 -2.60 -0.86
C LEU A 101 29.13 -1.53 0.07
N LEU A 102 27.98 -1.79 0.68
CA LEU A 102 27.39 -0.89 1.69
C LEU A 102 28.31 -0.73 2.89
N GLN A 103 28.89 -1.81 3.41
CA GLN A 103 29.84 -1.74 4.52
C GLN A 103 31.12 -0.96 4.19
N THR A 104 31.55 -0.98 2.93
CA THR A 104 32.79 -0.34 2.49
C THR A 104 32.59 1.13 2.15
N HIS A 105 31.45 1.48 1.54
CA HIS A 105 31.25 2.80 0.94
C HIS A 105 30.20 3.66 1.65
N PHE A 106 29.40 3.11 2.56
CA PHE A 106 28.44 3.89 3.34
C PHE A 106 28.95 4.09 4.77
N ASP A 107 29.07 5.35 5.18
CA ASP A 107 29.39 5.72 6.55
C ASP A 107 28.08 5.91 7.34
N PRO A 108 27.72 4.99 8.28
CA PRO A 108 26.47 5.10 9.04
C PRO A 108 26.47 6.27 10.03
N ASN A 109 27.64 6.75 10.46
CA ASN A 109 27.74 7.88 11.38
C ASN A 109 27.45 9.19 10.65
N LYS A 110 28.05 9.36 9.46
CA LYS A 110 27.77 10.51 8.58
C LYS A 110 26.45 10.37 7.84
N GLY A 111 25.92 9.16 7.71
CA GLY A 111 24.75 8.86 6.89
C GLY A 111 25.00 9.25 5.43
N ALA A 112 26.17 8.98 4.89
CA ALA A 112 26.56 9.42 3.56
C ALA A 112 27.44 8.36 2.88
N PHE A 113 27.43 8.36 1.55
CA PHE A 113 28.33 7.55 0.75
C PHE A 113 29.68 8.24 0.56
N ALA A 114 30.71 7.44 0.27
CA ALA A 114 31.98 7.92 -0.27
C ALA A 114 31.80 8.53 -1.67
N ASP A 115 32.76 9.35 -2.10
CA ASP A 115 32.69 10.08 -3.38
C ASP A 115 32.45 9.13 -4.57
N GLY A 116 31.43 9.46 -5.36
CA GLY A 116 31.04 8.70 -6.54
C GLY A 116 30.29 7.39 -6.26
N TRP A 117 29.91 7.14 -5.01
CA TRP A 117 29.06 6.01 -4.63
C TRP A 117 27.64 6.46 -4.26
N ASP A 118 26.67 5.66 -4.66
CA ASP A 118 25.26 5.79 -4.31
C ASP A 118 24.56 4.42 -4.39
N ASP A 119 23.30 4.38 -3.96
CA ASP A 119 22.48 3.17 -4.02
C ASP A 119 22.29 2.67 -5.47
N ALA A 120 22.26 3.57 -6.46
CA ALA A 120 22.04 3.22 -7.86
C ALA A 120 23.25 2.48 -8.47
N ARG A 121 24.46 2.89 -8.11
CA ARG A 121 25.70 2.24 -8.50
C ARG A 121 25.84 0.87 -7.87
N ILE A 122 25.53 0.74 -6.57
CA ILE A 122 25.55 -0.55 -5.88
C ILE A 122 24.54 -1.52 -6.51
N ALA A 123 23.36 -1.03 -6.86
CA ALA A 123 22.35 -1.82 -7.58
C ALA A 123 22.85 -2.28 -8.97
N ALA A 124 23.49 -1.38 -9.74
CA ALA A 124 24.09 -1.72 -11.02
C ALA A 124 25.19 -2.78 -10.89
N ASP A 125 26.07 -2.66 -9.89
CA ASP A 125 27.20 -3.57 -9.67
C ASP A 125 26.77 -4.96 -9.16
N THR A 126 25.62 -5.06 -8.50
CA THR A 126 25.10 -6.30 -7.92
C THR A 126 23.98 -6.94 -8.75
N GLY A 127 23.43 -6.20 -9.72
CA GLY A 127 22.24 -6.62 -10.49
C GLY A 127 20.95 -6.64 -9.67
N LEU A 128 20.94 -6.01 -8.49
CA LEU A 128 19.76 -5.90 -7.63
C LEU A 128 18.92 -4.68 -8.00
N ASN A 129 17.67 -4.66 -7.55
CA ASN A 129 16.81 -3.49 -7.70
C ASN A 129 17.26 -2.37 -6.74
N VAL A 130 17.30 -1.12 -7.23
CA VAL A 130 17.69 0.07 -6.46
C VAL A 130 16.86 0.24 -5.19
N ASP A 131 15.53 0.06 -5.25
CA ASP A 131 14.63 0.16 -4.10
C ASP A 131 14.96 -0.89 -3.04
N PHE A 132 15.38 -2.08 -3.48
CA PHE A 132 15.82 -3.14 -2.55
C PHE A 132 17.11 -2.74 -1.85
N VAL A 133 18.08 -2.16 -2.56
CA VAL A 133 19.35 -1.67 -1.98
C VAL A 133 19.07 -0.53 -0.99
N ILE A 134 18.23 0.44 -1.36
CA ILE A 134 17.82 1.55 -0.48
C ILE A 134 17.17 1.00 0.80
N GLY A 135 16.17 0.11 0.66
CA GLY A 135 15.48 -0.47 1.81
C GLY A 135 16.41 -1.26 2.73
N TYR A 136 17.36 -2.00 2.15
CA TYR A 136 18.36 -2.74 2.92
C TYR A 136 19.33 -1.80 3.64
N ARG A 137 19.84 -0.78 2.95
CA ARG A 137 20.71 0.26 3.55
C ARG A 137 20.00 0.94 4.71
N GLU A 138 18.77 1.42 4.52
CA GLU A 138 18.03 2.10 5.58
C GLU A 138 17.79 1.23 6.81
N THR A 139 17.54 -0.06 6.60
CA THR A 139 17.27 -1.02 7.68
C THR A 139 18.54 -1.41 8.44
N CYS A 140 19.65 -1.65 7.73
CA CYS A 140 20.88 -2.19 8.33
C CYS A 140 21.94 -1.13 8.67
N PHE A 141 22.04 -0.06 7.88
CA PHE A 141 23.08 0.97 8.00
C PHE A 141 22.52 2.35 8.35
N GLY A 142 21.25 2.62 8.03
CA GLY A 142 20.57 3.87 8.33
C GLY A 142 20.28 4.72 7.09
N LYS A 143 19.59 5.85 7.32
CA LYS A 143 19.16 6.78 6.27
C LYS A 143 20.27 7.72 5.84
N LEU A 144 20.17 8.20 4.60
CA LEU A 144 21.01 9.29 4.13
C LEU A 144 20.70 10.56 4.93
N LYS A 145 21.74 11.20 5.47
CA LYS A 145 21.63 12.49 6.12
C LYS A 145 21.81 13.60 5.07
N GLU A 146 21.12 14.70 5.28
CA GLU A 146 21.29 15.88 4.45
C GLU A 146 22.71 16.44 4.65
N PRO A 147 23.47 16.74 3.57
CA PRO A 147 24.81 17.29 3.68
C PRO A 147 24.84 18.57 4.51
N GLU A 148 25.91 18.76 5.28
CA GLU A 148 26.08 19.92 6.17
C GLU A 148 25.95 21.25 5.41
N GLU A 149 26.46 21.32 4.18
CA GLU A 149 26.34 22.50 3.32
C GLU A 149 24.88 22.88 3.03
N VAL A 150 24.02 21.89 2.78
CA VAL A 150 22.59 22.15 2.51
C VAL A 150 21.89 22.60 3.79
N GLN A 151 22.26 22.03 4.95
CA GLN A 151 21.73 22.49 6.25
C GLN A 151 22.16 23.93 6.55
N ALA A 152 23.42 24.28 6.28
CA ALA A 152 23.94 25.63 6.41
C ALA A 152 23.19 26.61 5.49
N LEU A 153 23.02 26.26 4.22
CA LEU A 153 22.26 27.07 3.27
C LEU A 153 20.80 27.28 3.71
N ARG A 154 20.14 26.27 4.28
CA ARG A 154 18.78 26.44 4.85
C ARG A 154 18.78 27.43 6.01
N SER A 155 19.79 27.37 6.88
CA SER A 155 19.96 28.34 7.97
C SER A 155 20.18 29.75 7.43
N ASP A 156 21.02 29.90 6.41
CA ASP A 156 21.31 31.19 5.78
C ASP A 156 20.07 31.77 5.10
N ILE A 157 19.30 30.95 4.37
CA ILE A 157 18.01 31.36 3.78
C ILE A 157 17.06 31.87 4.88
N ALA A 158 16.90 31.12 5.97
CA ALA A 158 16.04 31.54 7.08
C ALA A 158 16.50 32.86 7.72
N ALA A 159 17.82 33.06 7.85
CA ALA A 159 18.39 34.31 8.35
C ALA A 159 18.14 35.48 7.40
N LEU A 160 18.29 35.27 6.09
CA LEU A 160 18.02 36.28 5.07
C LEU A 160 16.53 36.64 4.98
N GLU A 161 15.64 35.65 5.07
CA GLU A 161 14.19 35.88 5.13
C GLU A 161 13.80 36.73 6.34
N LYS A 162 14.38 36.44 7.50
CA LYS A 162 14.16 37.23 8.72
C LYS A 162 14.67 38.66 8.57
N LEU A 163 15.89 38.84 8.06
CA LEU A 163 16.45 40.16 7.80
C LEU A 163 15.59 40.96 6.81
N HIS A 164 15.08 40.29 5.76
CA HIS A 164 14.18 40.91 4.79
C HIS A 164 12.86 41.37 5.43
N GLN A 165 12.28 40.56 6.33
CA GLN A 165 11.06 40.94 7.05
C GLN A 165 11.28 42.15 7.95
N GLU A 166 12.38 42.17 8.72
CA GLU A 166 12.73 43.28 9.61
C GLU A 166 12.99 44.57 8.85
N THR A 167 13.78 44.51 7.76
CA THR A 167 14.06 45.68 6.91
C THR A 167 12.80 46.20 6.21
N SER A 168 11.95 45.31 5.70
CA SER A 168 10.68 45.71 5.09
C SER A 168 9.74 46.37 6.10
N ALA A 169 9.67 45.87 7.33
CA ALA A 169 8.89 46.48 8.40
C ALA A 169 9.42 47.89 8.76
N SER A 170 10.74 48.06 8.82
CA SER A 170 11.37 49.37 9.03
C SER A 170 10.99 50.36 7.93
N PHE A 171 11.13 49.96 6.65
CA PHE A 171 10.80 50.83 5.52
C PHE A 171 9.32 51.23 5.50
N LEU A 172 8.41 50.31 5.81
CA LEU A 172 6.97 50.63 5.91
C LEU A 172 6.69 51.63 7.03
N SER A 173 7.40 51.53 8.16
CA SER A 173 7.28 52.47 9.26
C SER A 173 7.76 53.88 8.85
N GLU A 174 8.91 53.96 8.17
CA GLU A 174 9.47 55.23 7.66
C GLU A 174 8.57 55.88 6.62
N ILE A 175 8.03 55.10 5.67
CA ILE A 175 7.06 55.59 4.68
C ILE A 175 5.83 56.18 5.38
N THR A 176 5.36 55.54 6.46
CA THR A 176 4.21 56.02 7.22
C THR A 176 4.52 57.35 7.92
N THR A 177 5.68 57.47 8.55
CA THR A 177 6.15 58.72 9.18
C THR A 177 6.29 59.85 8.15
N LEU A 178 6.91 59.59 7.00
CA LEU A 178 7.07 60.59 5.94
C LEU A 178 5.72 61.05 5.39
N LYS A 179 4.75 60.14 5.22
CA LYS A 179 3.38 60.50 4.81
C LYS A 179 2.69 61.39 5.84
N GLN A 180 2.87 61.12 7.14
CA GLN A 180 2.32 61.98 8.20
C GLN A 180 2.94 63.38 8.17
N GLN A 181 4.26 63.48 8.02
CA GLN A 181 4.95 64.76 7.90
C GLN A 181 4.47 65.54 6.68
N LEU A 182 4.32 64.88 5.53
CA LEU A 182 3.78 65.49 4.31
C LEU A 182 2.36 66.03 4.54
N GLY A 183 1.49 65.26 5.20
CA GLY A 183 0.14 65.69 5.56
C GLY A 183 0.12 66.92 6.49
N ALA A 184 1.00 66.94 7.49
CA ALA A 184 1.15 68.07 8.41
C ALA A 184 1.66 69.33 7.70
N ILE A 185 2.63 69.19 6.80
CA ILE A 185 3.12 70.29 5.95
C ILE A 185 1.97 70.76 5.07
N SER A 186 1.30 69.86 4.33
CA SER A 186 0.19 70.23 3.45
C SER A 186 -0.88 71.03 4.19
N ALA A 187 -1.31 70.57 5.38
CA ALA A 187 -2.31 71.26 6.19
C ALA A 187 -1.88 72.68 6.63
N LYS A 188 -0.58 72.91 6.82
CA LYS A 188 -0.03 74.22 7.20
C LYS A 188 -0.07 75.24 6.05
N TRP A 189 -0.14 74.80 4.80
CA TRP A 189 -0.06 75.65 3.61
C TRP A 189 -1.37 75.69 2.78
N VAL A 190 -2.47 75.17 3.30
CA VAL A 190 -3.81 75.35 2.70
C VAL A 190 -4.30 76.76 3.06
N PHE A 191 -4.38 77.64 2.04
CA PHE A 191 -5.03 78.96 2.08
C PHE A 191 -6.51 78.86 1.69
#